data_AF-A0A7V8VTI9-F1
#
_entry.id   AF-A0A7V8VTI9-F1
#
_cell.length_a   1.000
_cell.length_b   1.000
_cell.length_c   1.000
_cell.angle_alpha   90.00
_cell.angle_beta   90.00
_cell.angle_gamma   90.00
#
_symmetry.space_group_name_H-M   'P 1'
#
loop_
_entity.id
_entity.type
_entity.pdbx_description
1 polymer ?
#
loop_
_entity_poly.entity_id
_entity_poly.type
_entity_poly.pdbx_seq_one_letter_code
_entity_poly.pdbx_strand_id
1 'polypeptide(L)'
;MTLTLTLTLSPEAEAELRAGIASHDTERVRRVLAAALAPTVASLLQQVTSLCEDDREWEAALDELADSFASSITEEMPVLSDYAVSRAGIYEEHP
;
A
#
# COMPACT_ATOMS: atom_id res chain seq x y z
N MET A 1 4.52 -24.83 -2.04
CA MET A 1 3.92 -23.58 -2.55
C MET A 1 4.90 -22.98 -3.55
N THR A 2 4.47 -22.63 -4.75
CA THR A 2 5.32 -22.08 -5.82
C THR A 2 4.93 -20.64 -6.11
N LEU A 3 5.88 -19.73 -6.05
CA LEU A 3 5.71 -18.33 -6.43
C LEU A 3 6.09 -18.18 -7.92
N THR A 4 5.21 -17.60 -8.73
CA THR A 4 5.48 -17.33 -10.14
C THR A 4 5.69 -15.82 -10.32
N LEU A 5 6.90 -15.42 -10.70
CA LEU A 5 7.26 -14.03 -10.97
C LEU A 5 7.43 -13.84 -12.48
N THR A 6 6.73 -12.86 -13.05
CA THR A 6 6.89 -12.50 -14.47
C THR A 6 7.95 -11.41 -14.56
N LEU A 7 9.05 -11.70 -15.25
CA LEU A 7 10.15 -10.75 -15.42
C LEU A 7 10.08 -10.15 -16.83
N THR A 8 9.98 -8.83 -16.92
CA THR A 8 10.12 -8.10 -18.18
C THR A 8 11.60 -7.85 -18.45
N LEU A 9 12.17 -8.59 -19.40
CA LEU A 9 13.56 -8.45 -19.80
C LEU A 9 13.71 -7.35 -20.87
N SER A 10 14.84 -6.64 -20.85
CA SER A 10 15.22 -5.78 -21.97
C SER A 10 15.61 -6.64 -23.19
N PRO A 11 15.49 -6.11 -24.43
CA PRO A 11 15.83 -6.87 -25.64
C PRO A 11 17.30 -7.32 -25.67
N GLU A 12 18.21 -6.55 -25.05
CA GLU A 12 19.61 -6.92 -24.89
C GLU A 12 19.80 -8.11 -23.94
N ALA A 13 19.14 -8.08 -22.77
CA ALA A 13 19.19 -9.17 -21.80
C ALA A 13 18.55 -10.46 -22.34
N GLU A 14 17.48 -10.32 -23.12
CA GLU A 14 16.83 -11.45 -23.79
C GLU A 14 17.73 -12.11 -24.85
N ALA A 15 18.45 -11.31 -25.64
CA ALA A 15 19.42 -11.81 -26.62
C ALA A 15 20.58 -12.55 -25.93
N GLU A 16 21.11 -12.00 -24.83
CA GLU A 16 22.15 -12.66 -24.03
C GLU A 16 21.66 -13.95 -23.38
N LEU A 17 20.42 -13.96 -22.87
CA LEU A 17 19.80 -15.15 -22.29
C LEU A 17 19.67 -16.26 -23.34
N ARG A 18 19.17 -15.94 -24.54
CA ARG A 18 19.06 -16.91 -25.64
C ARG A 18 20.43 -17.44 -26.08
N ALA A 19 21.44 -16.57 -26.16
CA ALA A 19 22.81 -16.98 -26.49
C ALA A 19 23.41 -17.91 -25.42
N GLY A 20 23.16 -17.61 -24.14
CA GLY A 20 23.56 -18.45 -23.01
C GLY A 20 22.87 -19.82 -23.01
N ILE A 21 21.57 -19.85 -23.29
CA ILE A 21 20.80 -21.10 -23.43
C ILE A 21 21.31 -21.93 -24.61
N ALA A 22 21.52 -21.31 -25.77
CA ALA A 22 22.04 -21.99 -26.96
C ALA A 22 23.44 -22.59 -26.71
N SER A 23 24.26 -21.90 -25.92
CA SER A 23 25.61 -22.34 -25.55
C SER A 23 25.65 -23.26 -24.31
N HIS A 24 24.50 -23.58 -23.71
CA HIS A 24 24.37 -24.31 -22.43
C HIS A 24 25.20 -23.71 -21.29
N ASP A 25 25.48 -22.41 -21.35
CA ASP A 25 26.23 -21.69 -20.32
C ASP A 25 25.27 -21.26 -19.22
N THR A 26 25.14 -22.14 -18.22
CA THR A 26 24.28 -21.93 -17.05
C THR A 26 24.69 -20.70 -16.24
N GLU A 27 25.99 -20.36 -16.25
CA GLU A 27 26.50 -19.26 -15.44
C GLU A 27 26.19 -17.91 -16.07
N ARG A 28 26.26 -17.83 -17.40
CA ARG A 28 25.80 -16.67 -18.14
C ARG A 28 24.31 -16.44 -17.97
N VAL A 29 23.49 -17.49 -18.08
CA VAL A 29 22.03 -17.41 -17.86
C VAL A 29 21.71 -16.92 -16.44
N ARG A 30 22.37 -17.49 -15.43
CA ARG A 30 22.17 -17.09 -14.03
C ARG A 30 22.52 -15.63 -13.80
N ARG A 31 23.62 -15.15 -14.38
CA ARG A 31 24.05 -13.75 -14.25
C ARG A 31 23.05 -12.78 -14.87
N VAL A 32 22.56 -13.08 -16.08
CA VAL A 32 21.56 -12.25 -16.78
C VAL A 32 20.26 -12.20 -15.97
N LEU A 33 19.78 -13.34 -15.47
CA LEU A 33 18.57 -13.38 -14.65
C LEU A 33 18.76 -12.65 -13.31
N ALA A 34 19.90 -12.79 -12.65
CA ALA A 34 20.19 -12.08 -11.40
C ALA A 34 20.24 -10.55 -11.61
N ALA A 35 20.89 -10.11 -12.70
CA ALA A 35 20.96 -8.70 -13.07
C ALA A 35 19.57 -8.12 -13.40
N ALA A 36 18.73 -8.89 -14.09
CA ALA A 36 17.38 -8.47 -14.43
C ALA A 36 16.40 -8.51 -13.24
N LEU A 37 16.63 -9.39 -12.25
CA LEU A 37 15.78 -9.51 -11.07
C LEU A 37 16.04 -8.39 -10.04
N ALA A 38 17.28 -7.90 -9.94
CA ALA A 38 17.66 -6.83 -9.02
C ALA A 38 16.75 -5.58 -9.06
N PRO A 39 16.45 -4.97 -10.23
CA PRO A 39 15.57 -3.82 -10.29
C PRO A 39 14.11 -4.16 -9.90
N THR A 40 13.62 -5.35 -10.26
CA THR A 40 12.28 -5.80 -9.89
C THR A 40 12.14 -5.97 -8.38
N VAL A 41 13.14 -6.55 -7.73
CA VAL A 41 13.17 -6.70 -6.26
C VAL A 41 13.24 -5.34 -5.57
N ALA A 42 14.08 -4.43 -6.07
CA ALA A 42 14.15 -3.07 -5.52
C ALA A 42 12.79 -2.35 -5.59
N SER A 43 12.08 -2.47 -6.73
CA SER A 43 10.74 -1.90 -6.89
C SER A 43 9.71 -2.55 -5.96
N LEU A 44 9.72 -3.87 -5.81
CA LEU A 44 8.83 -4.58 -4.88
C LEU A 44 9.08 -4.17 -3.43
N LEU A 45 10.35 -4.07 -3.02
CA LEU A 45 10.70 -3.63 -1.67
C LEU A 45 10.24 -2.19 -1.42
N GLN A 46 10.38 -1.30 -2.39
CA GLN A 46 9.91 0.09 -2.28
C GLN A 46 8.39 0.18 -2.16
N GLN A 47 7.63 -0.65 -2.90
CA GLN A 47 6.17 -0.71 -2.78
C GLN A 47 5.73 -1.18 -1.38
N VAL A 48 6.39 -2.20 -0.83
CA VAL A 48 6.09 -2.70 0.52
C VAL A 48 6.37 -1.63 1.56
N THR A 49 7.48 -0.89 1.44
CA THR A 49 7.78 0.22 2.35
C THR A 49 6.73 1.33 2.27
N SER A 50 6.32 1.72 1.06
CA SER A 50 5.31 2.78 0.87
C SER A 50 3.95 2.42 1.47
N LEU A 51 3.54 1.15 1.41
CA LEU A 51 2.28 0.70 2.02
C LEU A 51 2.34 0.75 3.54
N CYS A 52 3.48 0.38 4.14
CA CYS A 52 3.64 0.45 5.59
C CYS A 52 3.84 1.87 6.13
N GLU A 53 4.26 2.82 5.30
CA GLU A 53 4.33 4.24 5.68
C GLU A 53 2.92 4.87 5.70
N ASP A 54 2.10 4.57 4.69
CA ASP A 54 0.72 5.07 4.58
C ASP A 54 -0.15 4.62 5.77
N ASP A 55 -0.02 3.35 6.19
CA ASP A 55 -0.75 2.82 7.35
C ASP A 55 -0.37 3.54 8.66
N ARG A 56 0.91 3.86 8.87
CA ARG A 56 1.37 4.54 10.09
C ARG A 56 1.00 6.01 10.12
N GLU A 57 1.08 6.69 8.98
CA GLU A 57 0.63 8.08 8.86
C GLU A 57 -0.88 8.18 9.10
N TRP A 58 -1.64 7.19 8.60
CA TRP A 58 -3.07 7.07 8.84
C TRP A 58 -3.40 6.84 10.33
N GLU A 59 -2.72 5.89 10.98
CA GLU A 59 -2.87 5.66 12.43
C GLU A 59 -2.58 6.92 13.24
N ALA A 60 -1.50 7.63 12.93
CA ALA A 60 -1.15 8.88 13.61
C ALA A 60 -2.21 9.98 13.42
N ALA A 61 -2.78 10.09 12.21
CA ALA A 61 -3.86 11.06 11.93
C ALA A 61 -5.15 10.72 12.69
N LEU A 62 -5.46 9.43 12.86
CA LEU A 62 -6.60 8.98 13.66
C LEU A 62 -6.41 9.31 15.15
N ASP A 63 -5.22 9.09 15.69
CA ASP A 63 -4.89 9.43 17.07
C ASP A 63 -4.99 10.94 17.32
N GLU A 64 -4.45 11.77 16.40
CA GLU A 64 -4.55 13.24 16.50
C GLU A 64 -6.02 13.71 16.47
N LEU A 65 -6.85 13.12 15.60
CA LEU A 65 -8.27 13.43 15.51
C LEU A 65 -9.00 13.07 16.82
N ALA A 66 -8.69 11.90 17.40
CA ALA A 66 -9.28 11.44 18.65
C ALA A 66 -8.92 12.37 19.81
N ASP A 67 -7.65 12.76 19.93
CA ASP A 67 -7.16 13.69 20.95
C ASP A 67 -7.75 15.09 20.80
N SER A 68 -7.87 15.57 19.55
CA SER A 68 -8.53 16.85 19.23
C SER A 68 -9.99 16.83 19.64
N PHE A 69 -10.71 15.75 19.29
CA PHE A 69 -12.09 15.56 19.68
C PHE A 69 -12.24 15.53 21.20
N ALA A 70 -11.44 14.72 21.90
CA ALA A 70 -11.46 14.64 23.36
C ALA A 70 -11.18 16.01 24.03
N SER A 71 -10.26 16.80 23.47
CA SER A 71 -9.95 18.15 23.96
C SER A 71 -11.07 19.16 23.69
N SER A 72 -11.89 18.93 22.66
CA SER A 72 -13.01 19.80 22.30
C SER A 72 -14.28 19.51 23.13
N ILE A 73 -14.41 18.31 23.70
CA ILE A 73 -15.51 17.97 24.59
C ILE A 73 -15.26 18.62 25.95
N THR A 74 -16.09 19.61 26.28
CA THR A 74 -16.17 20.20 27.62
C THR A 74 -17.23 19.48 28.47
N GLU A 75 -17.08 19.45 29.80
CA GLU A 75 -18.02 18.82 30.74
C GLU A 75 -19.49 19.31 30.61
N GLU A 76 -19.70 20.48 30.01
CA GLU A 76 -21.01 21.11 29.83
C GLU A 76 -21.63 20.87 28.44
N MET A 77 -21.16 19.87 27.68
CA MET A 77 -21.71 19.61 26.36
C MET A 77 -23.21 19.23 26.46
N PRO A 78 -24.11 19.97 25.79
CA PRO A 78 -25.53 19.67 25.86
C PRO A 78 -25.79 18.31 25.23
N VAL A 79 -26.24 17.37 26.06
CA VAL A 79 -26.63 16.04 25.59
C VAL A 79 -27.87 16.20 24.72
N LEU A 80 -27.73 15.81 23.45
CA LEU A 80 -28.87 15.76 22.53
C LEU A 80 -29.85 14.70 23.02
N SER A 81 -31.14 15.01 23.00
CA SER A 81 -32.17 14.01 23.30
C SER A 81 -32.22 12.95 22.19
N ASP A 82 -32.64 11.73 22.53
CA ASP A 82 -32.82 10.65 21.55
C ASP A 82 -33.71 11.06 20.37
N TYR A 83 -34.67 11.97 20.61
CA TYR A 83 -35.51 12.55 19.57
C TYR A 83 -34.72 13.45 18.61
N ALA A 84 -33.82 14.30 19.11
CA ALA A 84 -33.00 15.20 18.31
C ALA A 84 -32.01 14.45 17.40
N VAL A 85 -31.57 13.25 17.81
CA VAL A 85 -30.73 12.36 16.98
C VAL A 85 -31.55 11.41 16.10
N SER A 86 -32.88 11.40 16.26
CA SER A 86 -33.75 10.55 15.46
C SER A 86 -33.90 11.11 14.05
N ARG A 87 -34.12 10.22 13.08
CA ARG A 87 -34.42 10.63 11.70
C ARG A 87 -35.64 11.56 11.62
N ALA A 88 -36.64 11.37 12.48
CA ALA A 88 -37.82 12.26 12.50
C ALA A 88 -37.47 13.67 13.01
N GLY A 89 -36.63 13.77 14.03
CA GLY A 89 -36.17 15.06 14.58
C GLY A 89 -35.23 15.82 13.63
N ILE A 90 -34.36 15.12 12.89
CA ILE A 90 -33.42 15.74 11.93
C ILE A 90 -34.15 16.42 10.75
N TYR A 91 -35.30 15.91 10.34
CA TYR A 91 -36.06 16.43 9.18
C TYR A 91 -37.33 17.20 9.56
N GLU A 92 -37.54 17.51 10.84
CA GLU A 92 -38.78 18.16 11.32
C GLU A 92 -39.05 19.52 10.65
N GLU A 93 -38.00 20.31 10.39
CA GLU A 93 -38.09 21.61 9.71
C GLU A 93 -37.95 21.50 8.17
N HIS A 94 -37.68 20.30 7.65
CA HIS A 94 -37.45 20.02 6.24
C HIS A 94 -38.22 18.75 5.80
N PRO A 95 -39.57 18.83 5.67
CA PRO A 95 -40.42 17.71 5.26
C PRO A 95 -40.21 17.29 3.80
#